data_AF-A0A821IIZ7-F1
#
_entry.id   AF-A0A821IIZ7-F1
#
_cell.length_a   1.000
_cell.length_b   1.000
_cell.length_c   1.000
_cell.angle_alpha   90.00
_cell.angle_beta   90.00
_cell.angle_gamma   90.00
#
_symmetry.space_group_name_H-M   'P 1'
#
loop_
_entity.id
_entity.type
_entity.pdbx_description
1 polymer ?
#
loop_
_entity_poly.entity_id
_entity_poly.type
_entity_poly.pdbx_seq_one_letter_code
_entity_poly.pdbx_strand_id
1 'polypeptide(L)'
;IDLENKGVDVRLFKNGILACEVHALTKFTRIRSSKQDNSFFILPNGQPLTRRTFVENLRHVLMQLGIQASSYSGHTLRVGATTSATTPSVLDHLIQARER
;
A
#
# COMPACT_ATOMS: atom_id res chain seq x y z
N ILE A 1 6.30 16.07 5.44
CA ILE A 1 7.33 15.17 6.03
C ILE A 1 6.91 15.04 7.47
N ASP A 2 6.68 13.82 7.94
CA ASP A 2 6.20 13.61 9.31
C ASP A 2 7.40 13.72 10.26
N LEU A 3 7.33 14.64 11.21
CA LEU A 3 8.49 15.13 11.97
C LEU A 3 8.84 14.26 13.19
N GLU A 4 8.05 13.23 13.50
CA GLU A 4 8.20 12.50 14.78
C GLU A 4 8.60 11.02 14.67
N ASN A 5 8.76 10.43 13.48
CA ASN A 5 9.13 9.00 13.32
C ASN A 5 8.24 8.03 14.14
N LYS A 6 7.04 8.46 14.56
CA LYS A 6 6.09 7.62 15.27
C LYS A 6 5.40 6.75 14.24
N GLY A 7 5.80 5.48 14.17
CA GLY A 7 5.09 4.48 13.38
C GLY A 7 3.62 4.45 13.79
N VAL A 8 2.73 4.42 12.81
CA VAL A 8 1.30 4.20 13.03
C VAL A 8 1.03 2.71 12.81
N ASP A 9 0.32 2.09 13.74
CA ASP A 9 -0.16 0.72 13.56
C ASP A 9 -1.39 0.72 12.65
N VAL A 10 -1.28 0.00 11.52
CA VAL A 10 -2.36 -0.13 10.54
C VAL A 10 -2.82 -1.58 10.52
N ARG A 11 -4.01 -1.83 11.07
CA ARG A 11 -4.61 -3.16 11.09
C ARG A 11 -5.29 -3.46 9.77
N LEU A 12 -4.84 -4.51 9.09
CA LEU A 12 -5.43 -5.01 7.84
C LEU A 12 -6.29 -6.23 8.12
N PHE A 13 -7.52 -6.23 7.61
CA PHE A 13 -8.47 -7.33 7.77
C PHE A 13 -8.73 -8.01 6.44
N LYS A 14 -8.93 -9.34 6.46
CA LYS A 14 -9.30 -10.09 5.27
C LYS A 14 -10.75 -9.76 4.91
N ASN A 15 -10.94 -9.17 3.73
CA ASN A 15 -12.24 -8.69 3.22
C ASN A 15 -12.81 -9.56 2.09
N GLY A 16 -12.12 -10.63 1.66
CA GLY A 16 -12.64 -11.61 0.70
C GLY A 16 -12.81 -11.11 -0.76
N ILE A 17 -12.50 -9.85 -1.03
CA ILE A 17 -12.53 -9.26 -2.38
C ILE A 17 -11.29 -9.63 -3.19
N LEU A 18 -11.38 -9.51 -4.52
CA LEU A 18 -10.29 -9.83 -5.46
C LEU A 18 -8.98 -9.06 -5.17
N ALA A 19 -9.08 -7.88 -4.55
CA ALA A 19 -7.95 -7.05 -4.14
C ALA A 19 -7.69 -7.11 -2.62
N CYS A 20 -7.87 -8.28 -1.98
CA CYS A 20 -7.65 -8.43 -0.55
C CYS A 20 -6.17 -8.23 -0.19
N GLU A 21 -5.90 -7.19 0.60
CA GLU A 21 -4.57 -6.75 1.02
C GLU A 21 -3.86 -7.84 1.83
N VAL A 22 -4.57 -8.50 2.73
CA VAL A 22 -4.06 -9.62 3.54
C VAL A 22 -3.61 -10.79 2.66
N HIS A 23 -4.39 -11.11 1.61
CA HIS A 23 -4.02 -12.17 0.67
C HIS A 23 -2.79 -11.79 -0.16
N ALA A 24 -2.75 -10.56 -0.68
CA ALA A 24 -1.62 -10.04 -1.44
C ALA A 24 -0.32 -10.05 -0.62
N LEU A 25 -0.38 -9.56 0.63
CA LEU A 25 0.76 -9.55 1.54
C LEU A 25 1.21 -10.97 1.91
N THR A 26 0.28 -11.88 2.22
CA THR A 26 0.61 -13.28 2.55
C THR A 26 1.30 -13.99 1.39
N LYS A 27 0.83 -13.76 0.16
CA LYS A 27 1.47 -14.32 -1.05
C LYS A 27 2.86 -13.74 -1.23
N PHE A 28 3.02 -12.43 -1.03
CA PHE A 28 4.29 -11.74 -1.16
C PHE A 28 5.32 -12.19 -0.11
N THR A 29 4.93 -12.30 1.17
CA THR A 29 5.82 -12.76 2.25
C THR A 29 6.28 -14.20 2.04
N ARG A 30 5.44 -15.06 1.47
CA ARG A 30 5.83 -16.44 1.11
C ARG A 30 6.92 -16.48 0.03
N ILE A 31 6.83 -15.59 -0.97
CA ILE A 31 7.84 -15.47 -2.04
C ILE A 31 9.14 -14.85 -1.51
N ARG A 32 9.05 -13.95 -0.52
CA ARG A 32 10.19 -13.23 0.06
C ARG A 32 11.20 -14.15 0.79
N SER A 33 10.79 -15.34 1.24
CA SER A 33 11.54 -16.25 2.11
C SER A 33 13.07 -16.13 1.99
N SER A 34 13.69 -15.55 3.04
CA SER A 34 15.12 -15.59 3.38
C SER A 34 16.15 -14.65 2.70
N LYS A 35 15.78 -13.51 2.09
CA LYS A 35 16.78 -12.45 1.81
C LYS A 35 16.83 -11.44 2.96
N GLN A 36 17.94 -11.46 3.72
CA GLN A 36 18.29 -10.54 4.80
C GLN A 36 18.59 -9.11 4.29
N ASP A 37 17.85 -8.61 3.31
CA ASP A 37 17.99 -7.23 2.88
C ASP A 37 16.95 -6.36 3.59
N ASN A 38 17.45 -5.24 4.13
CA ASN A 38 16.74 -4.26 4.95
C ASN A 38 15.48 -3.63 4.30
N SER A 39 15.13 -3.99 3.06
CA SER A 39 13.93 -3.52 2.38
C SER A 39 12.82 -4.58 2.42
N PHE A 40 11.63 -4.24 2.91
CA PHE A 40 10.47 -5.13 2.91
C PHE A 40 9.97 -5.46 1.50
N PHE A 41 9.99 -4.47 0.59
CA PHE A 41 9.57 -4.64 -0.79
C PHE A 41 10.77 -4.95 -1.69
N ILE A 42 10.69 -6.09 -2.38
CA ILE A 42 11.69 -6.60 -3.30
C ILE A 42 11.03 -7.00 -4.61
N LEU A 43 11.74 -6.82 -5.70
CA LEU A 43 11.38 -7.33 -7.02
C LEU A 43 11.71 -8.83 -7.12
N PRO A 44 11.14 -9.58 -8.09
CA PRO A 44 11.44 -11.01 -8.27
C PRO A 44 12.92 -11.33 -8.48
N ASN A 45 13.70 -10.38 -9.01
CA ASN A 45 15.16 -10.49 -9.17
C ASN A 45 15.94 -10.24 -7.86
N GLY A 46 15.25 -9.97 -6.75
CA GLY A 46 15.83 -9.70 -5.43
C GLY A 46 16.31 -8.26 -5.21
N GLN A 47 16.14 -7.35 -6.17
CA GLN A 47 16.48 -5.94 -5.99
C GLN A 47 15.41 -5.22 -5.14
N PRO A 48 15.79 -4.22 -4.33
CA PRO A 48 14.81 -3.40 -3.61
C PRO A 48 13.83 -2.71 -4.56
N LEU A 49 12.56 -2.68 -4.19
CA LEU A 49 11.56 -1.93 -4.94
C LEU A 49 11.77 -0.43 -4.71
N THR A 50 12.27 0.27 -5.72
CA THR A 50 12.41 1.73 -5.64
C THR A 50 11.06 2.42 -5.89
N ARG A 51 10.90 3.64 -5.38
CA ARG A 51 9.73 4.50 -5.67
C ARG A 51 9.53 4.68 -7.18
N ARG A 52 10.61 4.85 -7.94
CA ARG A 52 10.57 5.06 -9.39
C ARG A 52 9.99 3.83 -10.08
N THR A 53 10.56 2.66 -9.81
CA THR A 53 10.12 1.38 -10.39
C THR A 53 8.66 1.08 -10.04
N PHE A 54 8.25 1.36 -8.80
CA PHE A 54 6.86 1.19 -8.40
C PHE A 54 5.90 2.08 -9.21
N VAL A 55 6.21 3.38 -9.33
CA VAL A 55 5.36 4.32 -10.07
C VAL A 55 5.33 3.99 -11.57
N GLU A 56 6.46 3.60 -12.16
CA GLU A 56 6.53 3.17 -13.57
C GLU A 56 5.67 1.93 -13.82
N ASN A 57 5.75 0.91 -12.96
CA ASN A 57 4.92 -0.28 -13.06
C ASN A 57 3.43 0.04 -12.90
N LEU A 58 3.08 0.90 -11.93
CA LEU A 58 1.70 1.34 -11.75
C LEU A 58 1.16 2.03 -13.00
N ARG A 59 1.94 2.95 -13.58
CA ARG A 59 1.56 3.66 -14.79
C ARG A 59 1.36 2.70 -15.96
N HIS A 60 2.23 1.71 -16.10
CA HIS A 60 2.12 0.69 -17.14
C HIS A 60 0.79 -0.07 -17.05
N VAL A 61 0.42 -0.53 -15.84
CA VAL A 61 -0.86 -1.22 -15.62
C VAL A 61 -2.04 -0.30 -15.90
N LEU A 62 -2.00 0.97 -15.46
CA LEU A 62 -3.07 1.93 -15.73
C LEU A 62 -3.25 2.21 -17.22
N MET A 63 -2.14 2.32 -17.97
CA MET A 63 -2.20 2.49 -19.42
C MET A 63 -2.84 1.29 -20.12
N GLN A 64 -2.54 0.06 -19.66
CA GLN A 64 -3.17 -1.15 -20.19
C GLN A 64 -4.69 -1.19 -19.94
N LEU A 65 -5.15 -0.52 -18.88
CA LEU A 65 -6.57 -0.36 -18.56
C LEU A 65 -7.22 0.86 -19.24
N GLY A 66 -6.49 1.58 -20.11
CA GLY A 66 -6.97 2.78 -20.79
C GLY A 66 -7.06 4.02 -19.90
N ILE A 67 -6.47 3.98 -18.70
CA ILE A 67 -6.47 5.08 -17.73
C ILE A 67 -5.27 6.00 -17.99
N GLN A 68 -5.50 7.32 -17.98
CA GLN A 68 -4.43 8.31 -18.15
C GLN A 68 -3.43 8.25 -16.98
N ALA A 69 -2.26 7.66 -17.23
CA ALA A 69 -1.28 7.37 -16.19
C ALA A 69 -0.36 8.54 -15.81
N SER A 70 -0.31 9.62 -16.61
CA SER A 70 0.62 10.75 -16.40
C SER A 70 0.38 11.52 -15.10
N SER A 71 -0.86 11.55 -14.60
CA SER A 71 -1.26 12.19 -13.34
C SER A 71 -0.94 11.36 -12.09
N TYR A 72 -0.56 10.08 -12.25
CA TYR A 72 -0.28 9.19 -11.13
C TYR A 72 1.18 9.30 -10.70
N SER A 73 1.40 9.60 -9.43
CA SER A 73 2.72 9.70 -8.81
C SER A 73 2.63 9.23 -7.35
N GLY A 74 3.78 8.97 -6.72
CA GLY A 74 3.79 8.65 -5.28
C GLY A 74 3.12 9.72 -4.40
N HIS A 75 3.11 10.99 -4.84
CA HIS A 75 2.46 12.07 -4.10
C HIS A 75 0.93 11.99 -4.21
N THR A 76 0.40 11.80 -5.43
CA THR A 76 -1.05 11.69 -5.65
C THR A 76 -1.63 10.43 -5.01
N LEU A 77 -0.85 9.34 -4.94
CA LEU A 77 -1.21 8.15 -4.16
C LEU A 77 -1.31 8.43 -2.66
N ARG A 78 -0.37 9.21 -2.09
CA ARG A 78 -0.43 9.57 -0.67
C ARG A 78 -1.61 10.50 -0.38
N VAL A 79 -1.87 11.48 -1.25
CA VAL A 79 -3.07 12.33 -1.15
C VAL A 79 -4.32 11.47 -1.19
N GLY A 80 -4.44 10.57 -2.17
CA GLY A 80 -5.56 9.64 -2.27
C GLY A 80 -5.71 8.75 -1.02
N ALA A 81 -4.62 8.22 -0.48
CA ALA A 81 -4.65 7.42 0.74
C ALA A 81 -5.11 8.23 1.96
N THR A 82 -4.62 9.46 2.12
CA THR A 82 -5.10 10.37 3.18
C THR A 82 -6.59 10.68 2.99
N THR A 83 -7.03 11.00 1.78
CA THR A 83 -8.44 11.27 1.49
C THR A 83 -9.30 10.04 1.78
N SER A 84 -8.90 8.85 1.32
CA SER A 84 -9.63 7.59 1.57
C SER A 84 -9.72 7.25 3.06
N ALA A 85 -8.65 7.53 3.82
CA ALA A 85 -8.64 7.35 5.27
C ALA A 85 -9.42 8.43 6.04
N THR A 86 -9.71 9.58 5.40
CA THR A 86 -10.47 10.70 5.97
C THR A 86 -11.94 10.69 5.54
N THR A 87 -12.29 9.99 4.45
CA THR A 87 -13.69 9.77 4.06
C THR A 87 -14.41 8.94 5.13
N PRO A 88 -15.52 9.44 5.73
CA PRO A 88 -16.24 8.76 6.81
C PRO A 88 -16.99 7.48 6.40
N SER A 89 -16.74 6.94 5.21
CA SER A 89 -17.45 5.75 4.74
C SER A 89 -16.78 4.48 5.26
N VAL A 90 -17.43 3.86 6.26
CA VAL A 90 -17.32 2.47 6.75
C VAL A 90 -16.54 2.25 8.06
N LEU A 91 -15.94 3.28 8.68
CA LEU A 91 -15.26 3.11 9.99
C LEU A 91 -15.89 3.82 11.20
N ASP A 92 -17.05 4.47 11.05
CA ASP A 92 -17.73 5.06 12.22
C ASP A 92 -18.36 4.01 13.16
N HIS A 93 -18.50 2.76 12.72
CA HIS A 93 -19.05 1.69 13.56
C HIS A 93 -17.99 0.90 14.36
N LEU A 94 -16.69 1.17 14.17
CA LEU A 94 -15.61 0.39 14.80
C LEU A 94 -14.56 1.22 15.55
N ILE A 95 -14.70 2.55 15.63
CA ILE A 95 -13.86 3.40 16.50
C ILE A 95 -14.66 3.77 17.76
N GLN A 96 -15.11 2.77 18.50
CA GLN A 96 -15.47 2.93 19.91
C GLN A 96 -14.83 1.82 20.73
N ALA A 97 -13.50 1.88 20.86
CA ALA A 97 -12.76 1.29 21.97
C ALA A 97 -11.31 1.80 21.98
N ARG A 98 -11.15 3.12 22.05
CA ARG A 98 -9.97 3.73 22.66
C ARG A 98 -10.37 5.05 23.29
N GLU A 99 -11.02 4.94 24.44
CA GLU A 99 -10.93 5.87 25.55
C GLU A 99 -11.51 5.13 26.78
N ARG A 100 -11.00 5.50 27.94
CA ARG A 100 -10.85 4.68 29.15
C ARG A 100 -12.14 4.15 29.76
#